data_AF-A0A9W9FDJ3-F1
#
_entry.id   AF-A0A9W9FDJ3-F1
#
_cell.length_a   1.000
_cell.length_b   1.000
_cell.length_c   1.000
_cell.angle_alpha   90.00
_cell.angle_beta   90.00
_cell.angle_gamma   90.00
#
_symmetry.space_group_name_H-M   'P 1'
#
loop_
_entity.id
_entity.type
_entity.pdbx_description
1 polymer ?
#
loop_
_entity_poly.entity_id
_entity_poly.type
_entity_poly.pdbx_seq_one_letter_code
_entity_poly.pdbx_strand_id
1 'polypeptide(L)'
;MALVNVDAVKAPPAEQFEQPPDVMVTPCDPWPAPYYMEGGFRRVRPYHYTFNTYCKERWRGRNLEDIFLSEFRDRPPEYYKHALDNGLVCVNGKPAGRDTVIKNGQMISHTLHRHEPPVTALPIGIIHEDEDLLVIDKPAGVPVHSAGRYHYNSVCEILRAERGQGWLPRPCNRLDRLTSGVMFIGKHPKGAEKMTTQLQARSVQKEYVARVKGKFPDGVVVCDQPIMQVSPKLGLNRVRATGKEAKTKFRRLAYYPPEAAASTTAPEVHTPGGDTARAVTPPPVLANETEGYSIVHCFPLTGRTHQIRVHLQFLGHPITNDPIYSNRRVFGPELARNEDHGERDEEIMERLHKMGKTEVADTATYRTHLTAAPNVPPGTDPAVLAEIMSREQQAAAEDYEKRKGERLSGDLCDVCGTELYTDPGPHELGLFLHAVAYADLNGNWKYRSKMPTWGLPPKGMEGPQEVPDWVTGPESEEIIYGHGTVPPEIGTEDDPPNSGNRRKKNPGDLGHVLLRGVGYVNISQNDPAFGGNESSQQGTTESASSTTN
;
A
#
# COMPACT_ATOMS: atom_id res chain seq x y z
N MET A 1 -74.92 11.74 -47.29
CA MET A 1 -74.33 12.02 -45.97
C MET A 1 -73.04 12.79 -46.22
N ALA A 2 -73.08 14.09 -45.97
CA ALA A 2 -72.07 15.06 -46.34
C ALA A 2 -71.18 15.43 -45.14
N LEU A 3 -69.92 15.68 -45.44
CA LEU A 3 -68.91 16.23 -44.55
C LEU A 3 -69.36 17.59 -43.98
N VAL A 4 -69.14 17.79 -42.69
CA VAL A 4 -69.18 19.12 -42.06
C VAL A 4 -67.81 19.36 -41.45
N ASN A 5 -67.08 20.33 -42.00
CA ASN A 5 -65.90 20.92 -41.39
C ASN A 5 -66.33 21.64 -40.12
N VAL A 6 -65.65 21.37 -39.02
CA VAL A 6 -65.71 22.19 -37.80
C VAL A 6 -64.33 22.79 -37.59
N ASP A 7 -64.33 24.10 -37.41
CA ASP A 7 -63.21 25.00 -37.51
C ASP A 7 -61.98 24.64 -36.67
N ALA A 8 -60.82 25.05 -37.20
CA ALA A 8 -59.53 25.01 -36.54
C ALA A 8 -59.58 25.78 -35.22
N VAL A 9 -59.67 25.05 -34.11
CA VAL A 9 -59.27 25.57 -32.80
C VAL A 9 -57.77 25.81 -32.88
N LYS A 10 -57.35 27.07 -32.99
CA LYS A 10 -55.95 27.46 -32.80
C LYS A 10 -55.54 26.98 -31.41
N ALA A 11 -54.66 25.98 -31.36
CA ALA A 11 -53.93 25.66 -30.14
C ALA A 11 -53.27 26.94 -29.62
N PRO A 12 -53.23 27.16 -28.29
CA PRO A 12 -52.40 28.23 -27.72
C PRO A 12 -50.98 28.11 -28.30
N PRO A 13 -50.24 29.21 -28.45
CA PRO A 13 -48.82 29.10 -28.81
C PRO A 13 -48.18 28.09 -27.85
N ALA A 14 -47.43 27.12 -28.38
CA ALA A 14 -46.67 26.21 -27.56
C ALA A 14 -45.87 27.09 -26.59
N GLU A 15 -46.21 27.04 -25.30
CA GLU A 15 -45.36 27.60 -24.27
C GLU A 15 -43.97 27.05 -24.56
N GLN A 16 -43.03 27.99 -24.69
CA GLN A 16 -41.63 27.68 -24.90
C GLN A 16 -41.27 26.54 -23.96
N PHE A 17 -40.72 25.46 -24.51
CA PHE A 17 -40.25 24.35 -23.70
C PHE A 17 -39.13 24.87 -22.80
N GLU A 18 -39.46 25.29 -21.59
CA GLU A 18 -38.53 25.52 -20.51
C GLU A 18 -38.61 24.34 -19.57
N GLN A 19 -37.65 23.43 -19.70
CA GLN A 19 -37.25 22.57 -18.60
C GLN A 19 -35.73 22.55 -18.55
N PRO A 20 -35.15 22.97 -17.43
CA PRO A 20 -34.66 21.93 -16.53
C PRO A 20 -35.17 22.13 -15.10
N PRO A 21 -35.85 21.13 -14.49
CA PRO A 21 -36.20 21.17 -13.07
C PRO A 21 -35.00 20.82 -12.19
N ASP A 22 -34.97 21.49 -11.04
CA ASP A 22 -34.19 21.28 -9.81
C ASP A 22 -32.93 20.40 -9.89
N VAL A 23 -31.79 21.01 -10.19
CA VAL A 23 -30.50 20.39 -9.85
C VAL A 23 -30.09 20.71 -8.41
N MET A 24 -30.96 20.30 -7.48
CA MET A 24 -30.54 19.74 -6.21
C MET A 24 -30.98 18.28 -6.20
N VAL A 25 -30.26 17.40 -6.91
CA VAL A 25 -30.29 15.98 -6.52
C VAL A 25 -29.57 15.90 -5.18
N THR A 26 -30.33 16.24 -4.14
CA THR A 26 -30.08 15.95 -2.73
C THR A 26 -29.76 14.47 -2.61
N PRO A 27 -28.82 14.13 -1.70
CA PRO A 27 -27.86 13.06 -1.91
C PRO A 27 -28.57 11.80 -2.42
N CYS A 28 -28.14 11.32 -3.58
CA CYS A 28 -28.47 9.97 -3.99
C CYS A 28 -27.74 9.03 -3.01
N ASP A 29 -28.40 8.77 -1.89
CA ASP A 29 -28.10 7.72 -0.91
C ASP A 29 -29.15 6.63 -1.12
N PRO A 30 -29.11 5.89 -2.25
CA PRO A 30 -30.06 4.83 -2.52
C PRO A 30 -30.12 3.87 -1.32
N TRP A 31 -31.32 3.73 -0.76
CA TRP A 31 -31.59 2.84 0.36
C TRP A 31 -32.72 1.86 0.03
N PRO A 32 -32.58 0.54 0.33
CA PRO A 32 -31.37 -0.10 0.87
C PRO A 32 -30.18 0.05 -0.09
N ALA A 33 -28.97 0.05 0.47
CA ALA A 33 -27.74 0.16 -0.32
C ALA A 33 -27.75 -0.89 -1.45
N PRO A 34 -27.40 -0.53 -2.70
CA PRO A 34 -27.68 -1.36 -3.86
C PRO A 34 -26.62 -2.45 -4.07
N TYR A 35 -26.33 -3.21 -3.01
CA TYR A 35 -25.36 -4.29 -3.03
C TYR A 35 -25.89 -5.53 -3.77
N TYR A 36 -24.97 -6.25 -4.41
CA TYR A 36 -25.19 -7.62 -4.84
C TYR A 36 -23.86 -8.40 -4.76
N MET A 37 -23.96 -9.70 -4.52
CA MET A 37 -22.79 -10.58 -4.42
C MET A 37 -22.67 -11.40 -5.69
N GLU A 38 -21.46 -11.45 -6.27
CA GLU A 38 -21.21 -12.18 -7.50
C GLU A 38 -19.74 -12.57 -7.58
N GLY A 39 -19.44 -13.84 -7.88
CA GLY A 39 -18.06 -14.30 -8.09
C GLY A 39 -17.11 -14.10 -6.89
N GLY A 40 -17.62 -14.07 -5.66
CA GLY A 40 -16.83 -13.78 -4.45
C GLY A 40 -16.60 -12.28 -4.19
N PHE A 41 -17.21 -11.41 -4.99
CA PHE A 41 -17.16 -9.96 -4.84
C PHE A 41 -18.45 -9.38 -4.27
N ARG A 42 -18.29 -8.33 -3.45
CA ARG A 42 -19.34 -7.38 -3.12
C ARG A 42 -19.32 -6.27 -4.15
N ARG A 43 -20.42 -6.15 -4.88
CA ARG A 43 -20.64 -5.16 -5.92
C ARG A 43 -21.71 -4.17 -5.50
N VAL A 44 -21.70 -3.02 -6.15
CA VAL A 44 -22.68 -1.94 -5.95
C VAL A 44 -23.24 -1.62 -7.33
N ARG A 45 -24.56 -1.67 -7.51
CA ARG A 45 -25.16 -1.29 -8.79
C ARG A 45 -24.84 0.19 -9.08
N PRO A 46 -24.47 0.56 -10.32
CA PRO A 46 -24.20 1.95 -10.67
C PRO A 46 -25.37 2.86 -10.27
N TYR A 47 -25.03 4.04 -9.79
CA TYR A 47 -25.99 4.99 -9.24
C TYR A 47 -25.51 6.42 -9.46
N HIS A 48 -26.44 7.36 -9.59
CA HIS A 48 -26.07 8.78 -9.62
C HIS A 48 -25.58 9.19 -8.23
N TYR A 49 -24.61 10.09 -8.12
CA TYR A 49 -24.11 10.58 -6.85
C TYR A 49 -23.66 12.03 -6.99
N THR A 50 -23.96 12.85 -5.99
CA THR A 50 -23.63 14.27 -5.99
C THR A 50 -22.58 14.57 -4.93
N PHE A 51 -21.39 14.96 -5.39
CA PHE A 51 -20.34 15.48 -4.53
C PHE A 51 -20.65 16.92 -4.17
N ASN A 52 -20.68 17.24 -2.87
CA ASN A 52 -20.86 18.60 -2.37
C ASN A 52 -19.60 19.03 -1.63
N THR A 53 -19.09 20.21 -1.97
CA THR A 53 -17.96 20.82 -1.25
C THR A 53 -18.09 22.33 -1.24
N TYR A 54 -17.87 22.94 -0.08
CA TYR A 54 -17.69 24.38 -0.02
C TYR A 54 -16.39 24.80 -0.70
N CYS A 55 -16.36 26.03 -1.20
CA CYS A 55 -15.19 26.69 -1.75
C CYS A 55 -14.03 26.63 -0.74
N LYS A 56 -12.92 26.04 -1.16
CA LYS A 56 -11.66 25.99 -0.40
C LYS A 56 -10.86 27.27 -0.65
N GLU A 57 -10.02 27.63 0.30
CA GLU A 57 -9.18 28.83 0.21
C GLU A 57 -8.38 28.92 -1.10
N ARG A 58 -7.71 27.83 -1.48
CA ARG A 58 -6.93 27.72 -2.73
C ARG A 58 -7.76 27.73 -4.03
N TRP A 59 -9.09 27.75 -3.93
CA TRP A 59 -10.02 27.81 -5.08
C TRP A 59 -10.61 29.21 -5.25
N ARG A 60 -10.48 30.08 -4.26
CA ARG A 60 -11.04 31.44 -4.29
C ARG A 60 -10.44 32.22 -5.46
N GLY A 61 -11.30 32.83 -6.27
CA GLY A 61 -10.89 33.65 -7.42
C GLY A 61 -10.43 32.85 -8.64
N ARG A 62 -10.52 31.51 -8.61
CA ARG A 62 -10.23 30.64 -9.77
C ARG A 62 -11.54 30.25 -10.46
N ASN A 63 -11.46 30.02 -11.77
CA ASN A 63 -12.58 29.48 -12.54
C ASN A 63 -12.75 27.97 -12.27
N LEU A 64 -13.94 27.45 -12.57
CA LEU A 64 -14.26 26.04 -12.33
C LEU A 64 -13.43 25.09 -13.18
N GLU A 65 -13.18 25.38 -14.45
CA GLU A 65 -12.37 24.50 -15.31
C GLU A 65 -10.98 24.27 -14.68
N ASP A 66 -10.26 25.33 -14.32
CA ASP A 66 -8.95 25.25 -13.69
C ASP A 66 -8.98 24.46 -12.38
N ILE A 67 -10.02 24.66 -11.55
CA ILE A 67 -10.21 23.91 -10.32
C ILE A 67 -10.38 22.41 -10.64
N PHE A 68 -11.29 22.06 -11.54
CA PHE A 68 -11.57 20.67 -11.90
C PHE A 68 -10.35 19.97 -12.49
N LEU A 69 -9.66 20.60 -13.45
CA LEU A 69 -8.51 20.03 -14.13
C LEU A 69 -7.26 19.88 -13.24
N SER A 70 -7.07 20.78 -12.28
CA SER A 70 -5.88 20.73 -11.41
C SER A 70 -6.06 19.86 -10.17
N GLU A 71 -7.28 19.82 -9.60
CA GLU A 71 -7.57 19.21 -8.30
C GLU A 71 -8.18 17.81 -8.42
N PHE A 72 -9.01 17.56 -9.43
CA PHE A 72 -9.75 16.30 -9.58
C PHE A 72 -9.17 15.50 -10.74
N ARG A 73 -8.59 14.34 -10.44
CA ARG A 73 -7.77 13.57 -11.41
C ARG A 73 -8.25 12.14 -11.62
N ASP A 74 -9.43 11.84 -11.11
CA ASP A 74 -10.06 10.51 -11.25
C ASP A 74 -10.58 10.30 -12.68
N ARG A 75 -10.97 11.39 -13.36
CA ARG A 75 -11.46 11.41 -14.74
C ARG A 75 -10.55 12.24 -15.66
N PRO A 76 -10.56 11.97 -16.98
CA PRO A 76 -9.81 12.78 -17.94
C PRO A 76 -10.35 14.23 -18.01
N PRO A 77 -9.52 15.21 -18.43
CA PRO A 77 -9.93 16.61 -18.58
C PRO A 77 -11.24 16.82 -19.36
N GLU A 78 -11.42 16.04 -20.42
CA GLU A 78 -12.55 16.10 -21.34
C GLU A 78 -13.87 15.79 -20.63
N TYR A 79 -13.85 14.86 -19.66
CA TYR A 79 -15.01 14.53 -18.84
C TYR A 79 -15.47 15.75 -18.03
N TYR A 80 -14.57 16.48 -17.38
CA TYR A 80 -14.95 17.62 -16.54
C TYR A 80 -15.44 18.79 -17.36
N LYS A 81 -14.81 19.04 -18.51
CA LYS A 81 -15.26 20.03 -19.49
C LYS A 81 -16.71 19.75 -19.92
N HIS A 82 -16.98 18.50 -20.30
CA HIS A 82 -18.34 18.06 -20.64
C HIS A 82 -19.32 18.19 -19.47
N ALA A 83 -18.91 17.87 -18.24
CA ALA A 83 -19.76 18.00 -17.07
C ALA A 83 -20.14 19.47 -16.77
N LEU A 84 -19.20 20.41 -16.96
CA LEU A 84 -19.44 21.85 -16.82
C LEU A 84 -20.39 22.37 -17.91
N ASP A 85 -20.20 21.95 -19.17
CA ASP A 85 -21.03 22.40 -20.30
C ASP A 85 -22.47 21.92 -20.21
N ASN A 86 -22.68 20.70 -19.71
CA ASN A 86 -24.00 20.08 -19.62
C ASN A 86 -24.71 20.36 -18.27
N GLY A 87 -24.18 21.26 -17.44
CA GLY A 87 -24.83 21.66 -16.19
C GLY A 87 -24.81 20.60 -15.08
N LEU A 88 -23.96 19.58 -15.19
CA LEU A 88 -23.76 18.57 -14.13
C LEU A 88 -23.00 19.13 -12.92
N VAL A 89 -22.39 20.30 -13.08
CA VAL A 89 -21.77 21.07 -12.01
C VAL A 89 -22.63 22.30 -11.71
N CYS A 90 -22.93 22.50 -10.43
CA CYS A 90 -23.71 23.61 -9.93
C CYS A 90 -22.93 24.39 -8.86
N VAL A 91 -23.19 25.70 -8.79
CA VAL A 91 -22.73 26.58 -7.71
C VAL A 91 -23.94 27.14 -7.00
N ASN A 92 -24.08 26.85 -5.71
CA ASN A 92 -25.26 27.18 -4.89
C ASN A 92 -26.59 26.75 -5.57
N GLY A 93 -26.61 25.54 -6.14
CA GLY A 93 -27.79 24.95 -6.79
C GLY A 93 -28.09 25.45 -8.20
N LYS A 94 -27.28 26.36 -8.77
CA LYS A 94 -27.45 26.82 -10.15
C LYS A 94 -26.37 26.22 -11.07
N PRO A 95 -26.70 25.72 -12.26
CA PRO A 95 -25.72 25.24 -13.23
C PRO A 95 -24.61 26.27 -13.48
N ALA A 96 -23.37 25.80 -13.50
CA ALA A 96 -22.20 26.65 -13.60
C ALA A 96 -21.30 26.17 -14.75
N GLY A 97 -21.00 27.09 -15.68
CA GLY A 97 -20.11 26.84 -16.80
C GLY A 97 -18.63 26.93 -16.44
N ARG A 98 -17.78 26.63 -17.41
CA ARG A 98 -16.31 26.55 -17.28
C ARG A 98 -15.66 27.80 -16.66
N ASP A 99 -16.06 28.99 -17.10
CA ASP A 99 -15.49 30.27 -16.68
C ASP A 99 -16.03 30.78 -15.34
N THR A 100 -16.89 30.02 -14.67
CA THR A 100 -17.49 30.46 -13.40
C THR A 100 -16.42 30.60 -12.32
N VAL A 101 -16.20 31.82 -11.85
CA VAL A 101 -15.23 32.12 -10.78
C VAL A 101 -15.82 31.86 -9.41
N ILE A 102 -15.16 31.00 -8.62
CA ILE A 102 -15.63 30.59 -7.29
C ILE A 102 -15.21 31.59 -6.20
N LYS A 103 -16.18 31.93 -5.34
CA LYS A 103 -16.04 32.84 -4.19
C LYS A 103 -16.13 32.09 -2.87
N ASN A 104 -15.60 32.69 -1.81
CA ASN A 104 -15.67 32.13 -0.46
C ASN A 104 -17.12 31.87 -0.04
N GLY A 105 -17.38 30.76 0.64
CA GLY A 105 -18.71 30.39 1.14
C GLY A 105 -19.65 29.78 0.09
N GLN A 106 -19.30 29.77 -1.19
CA GLN A 106 -20.11 29.10 -2.21
C GLN A 106 -19.97 27.57 -2.10
N MET A 107 -21.08 26.85 -2.31
CA MET A 107 -21.11 25.40 -2.43
C MET A 107 -20.97 25.02 -3.91
N ILE A 108 -20.04 24.11 -4.20
CA ILE A 108 -19.90 23.46 -5.51
C ILE A 108 -20.52 22.07 -5.39
N SER A 109 -21.42 21.73 -6.30
CA SER A 109 -22.07 20.43 -6.42
C SER A 109 -21.70 19.82 -7.77
N HIS A 110 -21.26 18.56 -7.80
CA HIS A 110 -20.97 17.83 -9.03
C HIS A 110 -21.69 16.48 -9.00
N THR A 111 -22.68 16.32 -9.87
CA THR A 111 -23.46 15.09 -10.01
C THR A 111 -22.86 14.22 -11.09
N LEU A 112 -22.61 12.95 -10.78
CA LEU A 112 -22.05 11.98 -11.72
C LEU A 112 -22.68 10.60 -11.57
N HIS A 113 -22.60 9.80 -12.63
CA HIS A 113 -22.96 8.39 -12.57
C HIS A 113 -21.76 7.58 -12.06
N ARG A 114 -21.91 7.01 -10.86
CA ARG A 114 -20.82 6.40 -10.10
C ARG A 114 -20.76 4.90 -10.33
N HIS A 115 -19.54 4.43 -10.53
CA HIS A 115 -19.18 3.03 -10.67
C HIS A 115 -18.13 2.70 -9.62
N GLU A 116 -18.52 1.94 -8.61
CA GLU A 116 -17.58 1.53 -7.56
C GLU A 116 -16.86 0.25 -7.98
N PRO A 117 -15.53 0.18 -7.83
CA PRO A 117 -14.83 -1.08 -7.99
C PRO A 117 -15.36 -2.13 -7.01
N PRO A 118 -15.47 -3.39 -7.44
CA PRO A 118 -15.84 -4.47 -6.55
C PRO A 118 -14.81 -4.62 -5.43
N VAL A 119 -15.28 -4.98 -4.24
CA VAL A 119 -14.43 -5.40 -3.13
C VAL A 119 -14.74 -6.84 -2.77
N THR A 120 -13.96 -7.42 -1.88
CA THR A 120 -14.23 -8.79 -1.43
C THR A 120 -15.63 -8.92 -0.79
N ALA A 121 -16.32 -10.04 -1.05
CA ALA A 121 -17.63 -10.36 -0.44
C ALA A 121 -17.55 -10.80 1.01
N LEU A 122 -16.34 -10.92 1.56
CA LEU A 122 -16.09 -11.44 2.89
C LEU A 122 -16.82 -10.61 3.97
N PRO A 123 -17.40 -11.28 4.98
CA PRO A 123 -18.05 -10.58 6.07
C PRO A 123 -17.02 -9.81 6.90
N ILE A 124 -17.47 -8.72 7.52
CA ILE A 124 -16.70 -8.00 8.52
C ILE A 124 -16.79 -8.78 9.82
N GLY A 125 -15.69 -9.40 10.26
CA GLY A 125 -15.69 -10.18 11.49
C GLY A 125 -15.87 -9.29 12.72
N ILE A 126 -16.58 -9.77 13.73
CA ILE A 126 -16.71 -9.11 15.03
C ILE A 126 -15.80 -9.84 16.03
N ILE A 127 -14.86 -9.11 16.61
CA ILE A 127 -13.95 -9.62 17.65
C ILE A 127 -14.55 -9.37 19.03
N HIS A 128 -15.12 -8.18 19.24
CA HIS A 128 -15.73 -7.76 20.50
C HIS A 128 -16.77 -6.69 20.23
N GLU A 129 -17.83 -6.65 21.02
CA GLU A 129 -18.82 -5.57 20.99
C GLU A 129 -19.34 -5.31 22.40
N ASP A 130 -19.26 -4.06 22.85
CA ASP A 130 -19.87 -3.56 24.09
C ASP A 130 -20.78 -2.35 23.82
N GLU A 131 -21.13 -1.58 24.85
CA GLU A 131 -21.98 -0.40 24.74
C GLU A 131 -21.32 0.72 23.90
N ASP A 132 -20.02 0.97 24.10
CA ASP A 132 -19.26 2.08 23.53
C ASP A 132 -18.61 1.71 22.19
N LEU A 133 -18.14 0.46 22.06
CA LEU A 133 -17.13 0.04 21.10
C LEU A 133 -17.51 -1.25 20.38
N LEU A 134 -17.25 -1.26 19.07
CA LEU A 134 -17.24 -2.44 18.22
C LEU A 134 -15.81 -2.66 17.71
N VAL A 135 -15.23 -3.82 18.03
CA VAL A 135 -13.91 -4.25 17.54
C VAL A 135 -14.12 -5.25 16.43
N ILE A 136 -13.60 -4.95 15.25
CA ILE A 136 -13.78 -5.75 14.05
C ILE A 136 -12.48 -6.43 13.61
N ASP A 137 -12.63 -7.57 12.93
CA ASP A 137 -11.61 -8.17 12.08
C ASP A 137 -11.89 -7.74 10.62
N LYS A 138 -11.23 -6.66 10.19
CA LYS A 138 -11.44 -6.05 8.89
C LYS A 138 -10.92 -6.98 7.78
N PRO A 139 -11.73 -7.30 6.74
CA PRO A 139 -11.26 -8.01 5.56
C PRO A 139 -10.29 -7.17 4.71
N ALA A 140 -9.32 -7.86 4.11
CA ALA A 140 -8.45 -7.25 3.11
C ALA A 140 -9.28 -6.82 1.87
N GLY A 141 -8.85 -5.77 1.19
CA GLY A 141 -9.49 -5.31 -0.06
C GLY A 141 -10.61 -4.29 0.14
N VAL A 142 -11.13 -4.11 1.35
CA VAL A 142 -12.18 -3.12 1.68
C VAL A 142 -11.55 -1.85 2.30
N PRO A 143 -11.80 -0.63 1.79
CA PRO A 143 -11.37 0.61 2.42
C PRO A 143 -12.18 0.91 3.69
N VAL A 144 -11.59 1.62 4.65
CA VAL A 144 -12.27 1.93 5.93
C VAL A 144 -13.41 2.93 5.75
N HIS A 145 -13.12 4.05 5.06
CA HIS A 145 -14.07 5.13 4.78
C HIS A 145 -14.34 5.21 3.28
N SER A 146 -15.47 5.83 2.93
CA SER A 146 -15.72 6.35 1.59
C SER A 146 -14.55 7.24 1.15
N ALA A 147 -13.82 6.80 0.13
CA ALA A 147 -12.62 7.44 -0.35
C ALA A 147 -12.35 7.08 -1.83
N GLY A 148 -12.01 8.10 -2.62
CA GLY A 148 -11.77 7.93 -4.06
C GLY A 148 -12.97 7.27 -4.74
N ARG A 149 -12.72 6.20 -5.48
CA ARG A 149 -13.74 5.43 -6.23
C ARG A 149 -14.70 4.64 -5.32
N TYR A 150 -14.40 4.47 -4.02
CA TYR A 150 -15.21 3.68 -3.09
C TYR A 150 -16.10 4.56 -2.21
N HIS A 151 -17.37 4.18 -2.08
CA HIS A 151 -18.37 4.75 -1.17
C HIS A 151 -19.09 3.62 -0.43
N TYR A 152 -20.10 3.00 -1.05
CA TYR A 152 -20.80 1.85 -0.47
C TYR A 152 -19.85 0.67 -0.23
N ASN A 153 -18.85 0.47 -1.08
CA ASN A 153 -17.80 -0.51 -0.85
C ASN A 153 -16.74 0.00 0.13
N SER A 154 -17.16 0.41 1.34
CA SER A 154 -16.30 0.75 2.47
C SER A 154 -16.80 0.11 3.76
N VAL A 155 -15.93 -0.10 4.73
CA VAL A 155 -16.29 -0.69 6.04
C VAL A 155 -17.41 0.10 6.71
N CYS A 156 -17.35 1.44 6.66
CA CYS A 156 -18.38 2.29 7.24
C CYS A 156 -19.75 2.05 6.59
N GLU A 157 -19.81 2.03 5.27
CA GLU A 157 -21.08 1.89 4.55
C GLU A 157 -21.63 0.46 4.63
N ILE A 158 -20.77 -0.55 4.58
CA ILE A 158 -21.17 -1.95 4.77
C ILE A 158 -21.77 -2.15 6.16
N LEU A 159 -21.10 -1.68 7.22
CA LEU A 159 -21.65 -1.79 8.58
C LEU A 159 -22.91 -0.94 8.77
N ARG A 160 -23.00 0.24 8.15
CA ARG A 160 -24.23 1.06 8.12
C ARG A 160 -25.38 0.31 7.48
N ALA A 161 -25.14 -0.35 6.35
CA ALA A 161 -26.15 -1.17 5.67
C ALA A 161 -26.59 -2.37 6.50
N GLU A 162 -25.66 -3.03 7.20
CA GLU A 162 -25.93 -4.20 8.04
C GLU A 162 -26.65 -3.84 9.36
N ARG A 163 -26.38 -2.67 9.93
CA ARG A 163 -26.93 -2.22 11.22
C ARG A 163 -28.13 -1.27 11.10
N GLY A 164 -28.40 -0.75 9.90
CA GLY A 164 -29.51 0.15 9.59
C GLY A 164 -29.09 1.60 9.33
N GLN A 165 -29.87 2.32 8.52
CA GLN A 165 -29.53 3.64 7.97
C GLN A 165 -29.14 4.69 9.02
N GLY A 166 -29.77 4.64 10.21
CA GLY A 166 -29.50 5.57 11.32
C GLY A 166 -28.23 5.25 12.11
N TRP A 167 -27.62 4.09 11.92
CA TRP A 167 -26.41 3.69 12.61
C TRP A 167 -25.18 4.23 11.87
N LEU A 168 -24.42 5.10 12.53
CA LEU A 168 -23.28 5.78 11.92
C LEU A 168 -21.97 5.29 12.56
N PRO A 169 -21.23 4.35 11.92
CA PRO A 169 -19.97 3.87 12.45
C PRO A 169 -18.95 5.00 12.56
N ARG A 170 -18.14 4.98 13.64
CA ARG A 170 -17.07 5.96 13.86
C ARG A 170 -15.73 5.26 14.00
N PRO A 171 -14.98 5.06 12.90
CA PRO A 171 -13.65 4.45 13.00
C PRO A 171 -12.72 5.24 13.92
N CYS A 172 -12.15 4.57 14.92
CA CYS A 172 -11.19 5.17 15.87
C CYS A 172 -9.74 5.05 15.35
N ASN A 173 -9.49 4.09 14.46
CA ASN A 173 -8.26 3.93 13.70
C ASN A 173 -8.56 3.56 12.25
N ARG A 174 -7.53 3.61 11.40
CA ARG A 174 -7.60 3.15 10.01
C ARG A 174 -6.54 2.10 9.72
N LEU A 175 -6.92 1.11 8.91
CA LEU A 175 -6.02 0.21 8.20
C LEU A 175 -6.06 0.57 6.71
N ASP A 176 -4.99 0.30 5.98
CA ASP A 176 -4.98 0.45 4.53
C ASP A 176 -6.00 -0.49 3.88
N ARG A 177 -6.48 -0.17 2.66
CA ARG A 177 -7.49 -0.99 1.94
C ARG A 177 -7.10 -2.47 1.92
N LEU A 178 -5.85 -2.75 1.56
CA LEU A 178 -5.32 -4.10 1.39
C LEU A 178 -4.94 -4.79 2.71
N THR A 179 -4.79 -4.03 3.80
CA THR A 179 -4.42 -4.57 5.11
C THR A 179 -5.67 -5.11 5.80
N SER A 180 -5.57 -6.32 6.36
CA SER A 180 -6.64 -6.95 7.16
C SER A 180 -6.35 -6.85 8.65
N GLY A 181 -7.35 -7.13 9.50
CA GLY A 181 -7.15 -7.32 10.93
C GLY A 181 -7.88 -6.33 11.85
N VAL A 182 -7.42 -6.26 13.10
CA VAL A 182 -8.09 -5.56 14.20
C VAL A 182 -8.30 -4.07 13.90
N MET A 183 -9.55 -3.62 14.01
CA MET A 183 -9.92 -2.21 13.89
C MET A 183 -11.04 -1.85 14.86
N PHE A 184 -11.08 -0.59 15.29
CA PHE A 184 -12.01 -0.07 16.27
C PHE A 184 -13.05 0.83 15.62
N ILE A 185 -14.32 0.60 15.95
CA ILE A 185 -15.47 1.42 15.56
C ILE A 185 -16.18 1.87 16.84
N GLY A 186 -16.21 3.17 17.12
CA GLY A 186 -17.08 3.71 18.15
C GLY A 186 -18.54 3.64 17.70
N LYS A 187 -19.41 3.13 18.57
CA LYS A 187 -20.86 3.01 18.29
C LYS A 187 -21.58 4.37 18.39
N HIS A 188 -20.98 5.31 19.12
CA HIS A 188 -21.46 6.69 19.28
C HIS A 188 -20.27 7.65 19.52
N PRO A 189 -20.47 8.99 19.50
CA PRO A 189 -19.37 9.95 19.61
C PRO A 189 -18.47 9.75 20.83
N LYS A 190 -19.05 9.57 22.02
CA LYS A 190 -18.27 9.39 23.28
C LYS A 190 -17.37 8.14 23.25
N GLY A 191 -17.87 7.00 22.77
CA GLY A 191 -17.08 5.76 22.67
C GLY A 191 -15.94 5.91 21.66
N ALA A 192 -16.20 6.58 20.53
CA ALA A 192 -15.17 6.87 19.53
C ALA A 192 -14.07 7.78 20.10
N GLU A 193 -14.44 8.84 20.82
CA GLU A 193 -13.52 9.78 21.45
C GLU A 193 -12.62 9.09 22.48
N LYS A 194 -13.19 8.29 23.38
CA LYS A 194 -12.45 7.53 24.40
C LYS A 194 -11.35 6.65 23.79
N MET A 195 -11.68 5.86 22.76
CA MET A 195 -10.71 5.00 22.10
C MET A 195 -9.69 5.79 21.26
N THR A 196 -10.12 6.84 20.57
CA THR A 196 -9.23 7.70 19.78
C THR A 196 -8.20 8.40 20.67
N THR A 197 -8.60 8.90 21.84
CA THR A 197 -7.69 9.51 22.82
C THR A 197 -6.64 8.52 23.31
N GLN A 198 -7.02 7.27 23.63
CA GLN A 198 -6.05 6.23 24.03
C GLN A 198 -5.03 5.93 22.92
N LEU A 199 -5.50 5.82 21.67
CA LEU A 199 -4.64 5.60 20.51
C LEU A 199 -3.67 6.76 20.26
N GLN A 200 -4.11 8.00 20.48
CA GLN A 200 -3.29 9.21 20.34
C GLN A 200 -2.26 9.36 21.47
N ALA A 201 -2.61 8.95 22.69
CA ALA A 201 -1.73 8.98 23.86
C ALA A 201 -0.56 7.97 23.77
N ARG A 202 -0.46 7.18 22.69
CA ARG A 202 0.52 6.10 22.51
C ARG A 202 0.49 5.05 23.64
N SER A 203 -0.64 4.95 24.33
CA SER A 203 -0.90 3.97 25.39
C SER A 203 -1.31 2.59 24.85
N VAL A 204 -1.38 2.44 23.52
CA VAL A 204 -1.85 1.23 22.85
C VAL A 204 -0.71 0.58 22.08
N GLN A 205 -0.37 -0.64 22.49
CA GLN A 205 0.51 -1.56 21.78
C GLN A 205 -0.21 -2.13 20.56
N LYS A 206 0.52 -2.24 19.44
CA LYS A 206 0.00 -2.76 18.18
C LYS A 206 0.92 -3.86 17.67
N GLU A 207 0.33 -4.99 17.32
CA GLU A 207 1.03 -6.17 16.82
C GLU A 207 0.51 -6.50 15.42
N TYR A 208 1.44 -6.79 14.51
CA TYR A 208 1.15 -7.16 13.13
C TYR A 208 1.92 -8.40 12.74
N VAL A 209 1.45 -9.11 11.72
CA VAL A 209 2.22 -10.16 11.04
C VAL A 209 2.32 -9.84 9.56
N ALA A 210 3.47 -10.13 8.97
CA ALA A 210 3.74 -9.93 7.55
C ALA A 210 4.42 -11.15 6.91
N ARG A 211 4.12 -11.41 5.64
CA ARG A 211 4.89 -12.35 4.79
C ARG A 211 5.85 -11.55 3.92
N VAL A 212 7.15 -11.76 4.09
CA VAL A 212 8.20 -10.95 3.47
C VAL A 212 9.11 -11.79 2.57
N LYS A 213 9.72 -11.14 1.56
CA LYS A 213 10.64 -11.81 0.64
C LYS A 213 11.91 -12.27 1.34
N GLY A 214 12.34 -13.51 1.02
CA GLY A 214 13.60 -14.10 1.46
C GLY A 214 13.63 -14.48 2.94
N LYS A 215 14.84 -14.80 3.42
CA LYS A 215 15.12 -15.14 4.81
C LYS A 215 15.36 -13.87 5.62
N PHE A 216 14.38 -13.48 6.44
CA PHE A 216 14.52 -12.34 7.35
C PHE A 216 15.56 -12.67 8.44
N PRO A 217 16.30 -11.67 8.97
CA PRO A 217 17.29 -11.93 10.02
C PRO A 217 16.67 -12.52 11.29
N ASP A 218 17.50 -13.25 12.04
CA ASP A 218 17.14 -13.77 13.36
C ASP A 218 17.27 -12.69 14.45
N GLY A 219 16.61 -12.95 15.58
CA GLY A 219 16.57 -12.01 16.70
C GLY A 219 15.53 -10.89 16.51
N VAL A 220 15.69 -9.83 17.30
CA VAL A 220 14.86 -8.62 17.20
C VAL A 220 15.58 -7.61 16.33
N VAL A 221 15.02 -7.32 15.18
CA VAL A 221 15.51 -6.30 14.25
C VAL A 221 14.74 -5.00 14.47
N VAL A 222 15.43 -3.90 14.77
CA VAL A 222 14.84 -2.58 14.96
C VAL A 222 15.14 -1.71 13.74
N CYS A 223 14.12 -1.23 13.05
CA CYS A 223 14.27 -0.19 12.04
C CYS A 223 13.87 1.16 12.65
N ASP A 224 14.85 2.03 12.86
CA ASP A 224 14.70 3.40 13.38
C ASP A 224 15.06 4.40 12.29
N GLN A 225 14.15 4.50 11.31
CA GLN A 225 14.36 5.27 10.09
C GLN A 225 13.17 6.21 9.84
N PRO A 226 13.41 7.53 9.68
CA PRO A 226 12.35 8.50 9.43
C PRO A 226 11.66 8.28 8.08
N ILE A 227 10.36 8.55 8.03
CA ILE A 227 9.52 8.34 6.84
C ILE A 227 8.94 9.67 6.36
N MET A 228 9.13 9.95 5.07
CA MET A 228 8.53 11.09 4.37
C MET A 228 7.47 10.62 3.37
N GLN A 229 6.39 11.39 3.26
CA GLN A 229 5.44 11.25 2.16
C GLN A 229 6.00 11.96 0.93
N VAL A 230 6.55 11.18 0.00
CA VAL A 230 7.17 11.68 -1.24
C VAL A 230 6.10 12.09 -2.24
N SER A 231 5.04 11.29 -2.38
CA SER A 231 3.92 11.62 -3.26
C SER A 231 2.59 11.33 -2.57
N PRO A 232 1.88 12.36 -2.09
CA PRO A 232 0.51 12.19 -1.60
C PRO A 232 -0.41 11.61 -2.69
N LYS A 233 -0.18 11.97 -3.96
CA LYS A 233 -0.96 11.53 -5.12
C LYS A 233 -0.87 10.02 -5.34
N LEU A 234 0.33 9.45 -5.21
CA LEU A 234 0.57 8.03 -5.43
C LEU A 234 0.51 7.20 -4.14
N GLY A 235 0.25 7.85 -2.99
CA GLY A 235 0.37 7.20 -1.68
C GLY A 235 1.80 6.70 -1.39
N LEU A 236 2.81 7.30 -2.02
CA LEU A 236 4.21 6.89 -1.90
C LEU A 236 4.85 7.53 -0.68
N ASN A 237 5.29 6.69 0.25
CA ASN A 237 6.13 7.07 1.38
C ASN A 237 7.48 6.37 1.26
N ARG A 238 8.57 7.05 1.65
CA ARG A 238 9.95 6.52 1.60
C ARG A 238 10.73 6.90 2.84
N VAL A 239 11.81 6.17 3.12
CA VAL A 239 12.78 6.57 4.15
C VAL A 239 13.53 7.82 3.67
N ARG A 240 13.53 8.87 4.49
CA ARG A 240 14.19 10.15 4.22
C ARG A 240 14.65 10.76 5.52
N ALA A 241 15.88 11.24 5.58
CA ALA A 241 16.41 11.94 6.76
C ALA A 241 15.52 13.13 7.21
N THR A 242 14.88 13.82 6.26
CA THR A 242 13.94 14.92 6.50
C THR A 242 12.49 14.47 6.79
N GLY A 243 12.28 13.15 6.90
CA GLY A 243 11.00 12.53 7.21
C GLY A 243 10.61 12.65 8.68
N LYS A 244 9.41 12.18 9.00
CA LYS A 244 8.93 12.08 10.38
C LYS A 244 9.50 10.82 11.03
N GLU A 245 9.96 10.94 12.27
CA GLU A 245 10.47 9.81 13.04
C GLU A 245 9.51 8.62 13.02
N ALA A 246 10.09 7.45 12.77
CA ALA A 246 9.38 6.19 12.74
C ALA A 246 10.27 5.04 13.24
N LYS A 247 9.75 4.22 14.14
CA LYS A 247 10.46 3.08 14.73
C LYS A 247 9.59 1.84 14.74
N THR A 248 10.13 0.72 14.26
CA THR A 248 9.45 -0.59 14.22
C THR A 248 10.41 -1.68 14.66
N LYS A 249 9.98 -2.55 15.57
CA LYS A 249 10.70 -3.79 15.89
C LYS A 249 10.12 -4.95 15.08
N PHE A 250 10.96 -5.87 14.65
CA PHE A 250 10.59 -7.04 13.85
C PHE A 250 11.21 -8.29 14.45
N ARG A 251 10.50 -9.41 14.37
CA ARG A 251 11.01 -10.73 14.76
C ARG A 251 10.55 -11.77 13.75
N ARG A 252 11.49 -12.53 13.19
CA ARG A 252 11.14 -13.68 12.34
C ARG A 252 10.47 -14.75 13.18
N LEU A 253 9.33 -15.25 12.71
CA LEU A 253 8.60 -16.38 13.30
C LEU A 253 8.91 -17.69 12.55
N ALA A 254 9.01 -17.63 11.22
CA ALA A 254 9.36 -18.76 10.39
C ALA A 254 10.06 -18.30 9.10
N TYR A 255 10.82 -19.21 8.49
CA TYR A 255 11.33 -19.07 7.14
C TYR A 255 11.02 -20.34 6.36
N TYR A 256 10.47 -20.18 5.17
CA TYR A 256 10.23 -21.26 4.24
C TYR A 256 11.11 -21.02 3.01
N PRO A 257 12.05 -21.94 2.72
CA PRO A 257 12.94 -21.81 1.57
C PRO A 257 12.15 -21.90 0.26
N PRO A 258 12.73 -21.44 -0.86
CA PRO A 258 12.11 -21.66 -2.16
C PRO A 258 11.89 -23.16 -2.41
N GLU A 259 10.74 -23.53 -2.99
CA GLU A 259 10.53 -24.90 -3.45
C GLU A 259 11.64 -25.26 -4.45
N ALA A 260 12.43 -26.28 -4.14
CA ALA A 260 13.33 -26.86 -5.12
C ALA A 260 12.46 -27.33 -6.29
N ALA A 261 12.72 -26.86 -7.51
CA ALA A 261 11.92 -27.08 -8.71
C ALA A 261 11.49 -28.56 -8.86
N ALA A 262 10.34 -28.91 -8.26
CA ALA A 262 9.72 -30.21 -8.39
C ALA A 262 8.69 -30.09 -9.49
N SER A 263 8.86 -30.94 -10.51
CA SER A 263 8.04 -31.16 -11.70
C SER A 263 6.69 -30.42 -11.75
N THR A 264 6.58 -29.56 -12.76
CA THR A 264 5.35 -29.04 -13.38
C THR A 264 4.14 -29.97 -13.22
N THR A 265 3.30 -29.66 -12.24
CA THR A 265 1.85 -29.85 -12.33
C THR A 265 1.22 -28.53 -11.93
N ALA A 266 0.30 -28.03 -12.75
CA ALA A 266 -0.34 -26.74 -12.55
C ALA A 266 -1.00 -26.67 -11.17
N PRO A 267 -0.87 -25.56 -10.41
CA PRO A 267 -1.49 -25.47 -9.11
C PRO A 267 -3.02 -25.39 -9.26
N GLU A 268 -3.71 -26.41 -8.75
CA GLU A 268 -5.17 -26.35 -8.58
C GLU A 268 -5.52 -25.22 -7.60
N VAL A 269 -6.43 -24.33 -8.03
CA VAL A 269 -7.03 -23.31 -7.17
C VAL A 269 -7.96 -24.03 -6.19
N HIS A 270 -7.43 -24.46 -5.04
CA HIS A 270 -8.25 -25.00 -3.97
C HIS A 270 -9.01 -23.87 -3.26
N THR A 271 -10.33 -23.84 -3.49
CA THR A 271 -11.28 -23.15 -2.62
C THR A 271 -11.40 -23.98 -1.33
N PRO A 272 -11.09 -23.47 -0.13
CA PRO A 272 -11.31 -24.23 1.08
C PRO A 272 -12.83 -24.43 1.29
N GLY A 273 -13.33 -25.61 0.95
CA GLY A 273 -14.62 -26.09 1.40
C GLY A 273 -14.48 -26.61 2.84
N GLY A 274 -15.05 -25.88 3.79
CA GLY A 274 -15.13 -26.28 5.19
C GLY A 274 -15.33 -25.10 6.14
N ASP A 275 -16.29 -25.22 7.06
CA ASP A 275 -16.74 -24.24 8.07
C ASP A 275 -15.65 -23.72 9.04
N THR A 276 -14.36 -24.01 8.81
CA THR A 276 -13.22 -23.60 9.66
C THR A 276 -12.22 -22.66 8.97
N ALA A 277 -12.42 -22.33 7.69
CA ALA A 277 -11.49 -21.45 6.96
C ALA A 277 -11.76 -19.97 7.27
N ARG A 278 -10.76 -19.27 7.83
CA ARG A 278 -10.84 -17.82 8.01
C ARG A 278 -10.84 -17.14 6.64
N ALA A 279 -11.97 -16.55 6.28
CA ALA A 279 -12.22 -16.09 4.94
C ALA A 279 -11.48 -14.76 4.59
N VAL A 280 -10.87 -14.07 5.56
CA VAL A 280 -10.52 -12.62 5.61
C VAL A 280 -9.25 -12.19 4.82
N THR A 281 -8.51 -13.12 4.18
CA THR A 281 -7.13 -12.85 3.71
C THR A 281 -6.81 -13.36 2.30
N PRO A 282 -5.84 -12.73 1.58
CA PRO A 282 -5.44 -13.16 0.24
C PRO A 282 -4.99 -14.63 0.22
N PRO A 283 -5.24 -15.39 -0.86
CA PRO A 283 -4.87 -16.80 -0.93
C PRO A 283 -3.35 -17.01 -0.86
N PRO A 284 -2.87 -18.15 -0.33
CA PRO A 284 -1.44 -18.42 -0.15
C PRO A 284 -0.61 -18.39 -1.43
N VAL A 285 -1.22 -18.74 -2.58
CA VAL A 285 -0.55 -19.07 -3.85
C VAL A 285 -0.12 -17.83 -4.67
N LEU A 286 -0.41 -16.61 -4.21
CA LEU A 286 -0.20 -15.40 -5.02
C LEU A 286 1.25 -14.88 -5.06
N ALA A 287 2.18 -15.51 -4.35
CA ALA A 287 3.58 -15.15 -4.37
C ALA A 287 4.38 -16.14 -5.21
N ASN A 288 5.15 -15.67 -6.19
CA ASN A 288 6.17 -16.49 -6.84
C ASN A 288 7.21 -16.91 -5.78
N GLU A 289 7.19 -18.19 -5.38
CA GLU A 289 7.93 -18.73 -4.23
C GLU A 289 9.43 -18.99 -4.51
N THR A 290 9.95 -18.44 -5.61
CA THR A 290 11.29 -18.75 -6.15
C THR A 290 12.46 -18.21 -5.31
N GLU A 291 12.21 -17.34 -4.33
CA GLU A 291 13.23 -16.78 -3.43
C GLU A 291 13.03 -17.19 -1.96
N GLY A 292 12.00 -18.01 -1.68
CA GLY A 292 11.54 -18.29 -0.31
C GLY A 292 10.95 -17.05 0.36
N TYR A 293 10.39 -17.25 1.56
CA TYR A 293 9.75 -16.17 2.30
C TYR A 293 9.81 -16.40 3.81
N SER A 294 9.68 -15.31 4.57
CA SER A 294 9.59 -15.35 6.02
C SER A 294 8.25 -14.85 6.52
N ILE A 295 7.79 -15.40 7.64
CA ILE A 295 6.70 -14.82 8.43
C ILE A 295 7.33 -13.99 9.54
N VAL A 296 6.97 -12.71 9.63
CA VAL A 296 7.58 -11.74 10.53
C VAL A 296 6.51 -11.12 11.42
N HIS A 297 6.74 -11.16 12.73
CA HIS A 297 5.99 -10.38 13.72
C HIS A 297 6.53 -8.95 13.70
N CYS A 298 5.66 -7.97 13.45
CA CYS A 298 5.99 -6.55 13.40
C CYS A 298 5.37 -5.82 14.59
N PHE A 299 6.18 -4.98 15.24
CA PHE A 299 5.83 -4.23 16.44
C PHE A 299 6.15 -2.74 16.24
N PRO A 300 5.24 -1.97 15.61
CA PRO A 300 5.44 -0.55 15.36
C PRO A 300 5.31 0.27 16.67
N LEU A 301 6.35 1.02 17.01
CA LEU A 301 6.36 1.94 18.16
C LEU A 301 5.80 3.33 17.80
N THR A 302 5.65 3.59 16.51
CA THR A 302 5.06 4.81 15.95
C THR A 302 3.96 4.44 14.95
N GLY A 303 3.17 5.43 14.50
CA GLY A 303 2.05 5.20 13.58
C GLY A 303 2.11 6.05 12.32
N ARG A 304 3.12 5.85 11.46
CA ARG A 304 3.18 6.51 10.15
C ARG A 304 2.46 5.70 9.06
N THR A 305 1.95 6.39 8.04
CA THR A 305 1.34 5.75 6.87
C THR A 305 2.34 4.82 6.20
N HIS A 306 1.93 3.59 5.91
CA HIS A 306 2.76 2.53 5.31
C HIS A 306 4.05 2.18 6.10
N GLN A 307 4.16 2.53 7.38
CA GLN A 307 5.40 2.39 8.15
C GLN A 307 6.05 1.01 8.05
N ILE A 308 5.28 -0.06 8.36
CA ILE A 308 5.77 -1.44 8.30
C ILE A 308 6.24 -1.80 6.89
N ARG A 309 5.49 -1.40 5.86
CA ARG A 309 5.76 -1.71 4.45
C ARG A 309 7.08 -1.06 4.00
N VAL A 310 7.26 0.22 4.31
CA VAL A 310 8.45 1.01 3.97
C VAL A 310 9.68 0.52 4.74
N HIS A 311 9.57 0.27 6.04
CA HIS A 311 10.68 -0.24 6.84
C HIS A 311 11.12 -1.64 6.38
N LEU A 312 10.18 -2.54 6.09
CA LEU A 312 10.49 -3.86 5.54
C LEU A 312 11.17 -3.78 4.17
N GLN A 313 10.71 -2.89 3.28
CA GLN A 313 11.37 -2.61 2.01
C GLN A 313 12.80 -2.08 2.23
N PHE A 314 12.97 -1.09 3.09
CA PHE A 314 14.27 -0.48 3.39
C PHE A 314 15.28 -1.52 3.93
N LEU A 315 14.83 -2.46 4.77
CA LEU A 315 15.65 -3.57 5.26
C LEU A 315 16.01 -4.61 4.17
N GLY A 316 15.41 -4.53 2.98
CA GLY A 316 15.60 -5.47 1.88
C GLY A 316 14.64 -6.66 1.89
N HIS A 317 13.62 -6.63 2.73
CA HIS A 317 12.63 -7.70 2.89
C HIS A 317 11.21 -7.15 2.72
N PRO A 318 10.85 -6.58 1.56
CA PRO A 318 9.51 -6.06 1.35
C PRO A 318 8.45 -7.15 1.48
N ILE A 319 7.23 -6.74 1.81
CA ILE A 319 6.08 -7.65 1.84
C ILE A 319 5.90 -8.26 0.45
N THR A 320 5.73 -9.58 0.40
CA THR A 320 5.92 -10.33 -0.85
C THR A 320 4.98 -9.89 -1.96
N ASN A 321 3.72 -9.64 -1.61
CA ASN A 321 2.69 -9.19 -2.53
C ASN A 321 2.37 -7.69 -2.38
N ASP A 322 3.35 -6.84 -2.04
CA ASP A 322 3.12 -5.39 -1.97
C ASP A 322 3.15 -4.72 -3.34
N PRO A 323 2.02 -4.16 -3.85
CA PRO A 323 1.93 -3.62 -5.21
C PRO A 323 2.77 -2.37 -5.42
N ILE A 324 3.15 -1.69 -4.34
CA ILE A 324 4.02 -0.51 -4.40
C ILE A 324 5.45 -0.98 -4.12
N TYR A 325 5.68 -1.47 -2.90
CA TYR A 325 7.03 -1.58 -2.35
C TYR A 325 7.78 -2.87 -2.74
N SER A 326 7.09 -3.85 -3.33
CA SER A 326 7.70 -5.09 -3.83
C SER A 326 7.91 -5.08 -5.35
N ASN A 327 7.79 -3.91 -5.98
CA ASN A 327 7.79 -3.76 -7.43
C ASN A 327 9.19 -3.46 -7.98
N ARG A 328 9.81 -4.46 -8.62
CA ARG A 328 11.15 -4.33 -9.22
C ARG A 328 11.19 -3.43 -10.46
N ARG A 329 10.09 -3.26 -11.19
CA ARG A 329 10.04 -2.32 -12.32
C ARG A 329 10.14 -0.87 -11.83
N VAL A 330 9.52 -0.58 -10.70
CA VAL A 330 9.53 0.74 -10.08
C VAL A 330 10.87 1.01 -9.38
N PHE A 331 11.31 0.12 -8.49
CA PHE A 331 12.42 0.38 -7.57
C PHE A 331 13.77 -0.25 -7.99
N GLY A 332 13.78 -1.07 -9.04
CA GLY A 332 14.94 -1.86 -9.45
C GLY A 332 15.08 -3.18 -8.66
N PRO A 333 16.14 -3.96 -8.92
CA PRO A 333 16.34 -5.29 -8.35
C PRO A 333 16.48 -5.30 -6.82
N GLU A 334 17.20 -4.32 -6.29
CA GLU A 334 17.43 -4.14 -4.85
C GLU A 334 16.20 -3.61 -4.11
N LEU A 335 15.10 -3.30 -4.82
CA LEU A 335 13.83 -2.85 -4.23
C LEU A 335 14.01 -1.69 -3.23
N ALA A 336 14.90 -0.75 -3.54
CA ALA A 336 15.23 0.40 -2.68
C ALA A 336 15.77 0.02 -1.27
N ARG A 337 16.38 -1.16 -1.12
CA ARG A 337 17.10 -1.55 0.09
C ARG A 337 18.14 -0.50 0.46
N ASN A 338 18.14 -0.07 1.72
CA ASN A 338 19.01 0.96 2.29
C ASN A 338 18.96 2.33 1.58
N GLU A 339 17.98 2.59 0.72
CA GLU A 339 17.92 3.84 -0.02
C GLU A 339 17.21 4.93 0.79
N ASP A 340 17.97 5.96 1.20
CA ASP A 340 17.48 7.10 1.99
C ASP A 340 17.54 8.45 1.23
N HIS A 341 18.03 8.45 -0.01
CA HIS A 341 18.21 9.64 -0.87
C HIS A 341 17.11 9.82 -1.93
N GLY A 342 16.92 11.08 -2.35
CA GLY A 342 15.82 11.57 -3.18
C GLY A 342 16.00 11.48 -4.70
N GLU A 343 17.18 11.13 -5.20
CA GLU A 343 17.55 11.31 -6.62
C GLU A 343 16.63 10.59 -7.60
N ARG A 344 16.08 9.44 -7.21
CA ARG A 344 15.19 8.62 -8.05
C ARG A 344 13.70 8.88 -7.84
N ASP A 345 13.32 9.87 -7.03
CA ASP A 345 11.92 10.09 -6.66
C ASP A 345 11.04 10.41 -7.88
N GLU A 346 11.51 11.26 -8.79
CA GLU A 346 10.76 11.62 -9.99
C GLU A 346 10.55 10.42 -10.92
N GLU A 347 11.61 9.64 -11.17
CA GLU A 347 11.56 8.40 -11.96
C GLU A 347 10.58 7.37 -11.36
N ILE A 348 10.68 7.14 -10.04
CA ILE A 348 9.81 6.21 -9.31
C ILE A 348 8.35 6.66 -9.40
N MET A 349 8.09 7.97 -9.22
CA MET A 349 6.75 8.53 -9.34
C MET A 349 6.18 8.36 -10.75
N GLU A 350 6.97 8.59 -11.79
CA GLU A 350 6.52 8.41 -13.18
C GLU A 350 6.17 6.94 -13.46
N ARG A 351 7.01 5.99 -13.03
CA ARG A 351 6.75 4.56 -13.21
C ARG A 351 5.49 4.11 -12.48
N LEU A 352 5.32 4.50 -11.21
CA LEU A 352 4.10 4.22 -10.44
C LEU A 352 2.85 4.83 -11.07
N HIS A 353 2.98 5.98 -11.76
CA HIS A 353 1.84 6.62 -12.41
C HIS A 353 1.28 5.83 -13.61
N LYS A 354 2.13 5.04 -14.29
CA LYS A 354 1.73 4.18 -15.42
C LYS A 354 1.00 2.92 -14.95
N MET A 355 1.33 2.43 -13.74
CA MET A 355 0.67 1.30 -13.11
C MET A 355 -0.77 1.63 -12.68
N GLY A 356 -1.70 0.71 -12.95
CA GLY A 356 -3.15 0.87 -12.74
C GLY A 356 -3.88 1.69 -13.80
N LYS A 357 -3.17 2.23 -14.81
CA LYS A 357 -3.75 2.91 -15.97
C LYS A 357 -3.61 2.07 -17.24
N THR A 358 -2.37 1.83 -17.64
CA THR A 358 -2.03 1.04 -18.84
C THR A 358 -1.43 -0.32 -18.48
N GLU A 359 -1.02 -0.49 -17.22
CA GLU A 359 -0.33 -1.66 -16.70
C GLU A 359 -1.00 -2.17 -15.42
N VAL A 360 -0.97 -3.48 -15.15
CA VAL A 360 -1.47 -4.10 -13.91
C VAL A 360 -0.48 -3.87 -12.77
N ALA A 361 -0.99 -3.64 -11.55
CA ALA A 361 -0.17 -3.50 -10.36
C ALA A 361 0.36 -4.89 -9.91
N ASP A 362 1.49 -5.34 -10.48
CA ASP A 362 2.06 -6.65 -10.17
C ASP A 362 3.17 -6.60 -9.09
N THR A 363 3.21 -7.68 -8.31
CA THR A 363 4.09 -7.92 -7.17
C THR A 363 4.99 -9.14 -7.37
N ALA A 364 4.62 -9.99 -8.33
CA ALA A 364 5.47 -11.07 -8.74
C ALA A 364 6.79 -10.52 -9.25
N THR A 365 7.83 -11.20 -8.81
CA THR A 365 9.18 -11.04 -9.29
C THR A 365 9.17 -11.12 -10.82
N TYR A 366 9.18 -9.97 -11.46
CA TYR A 366 9.83 -9.76 -12.75
C TYR A 366 11.30 -10.13 -12.54
N ARG A 367 11.60 -11.43 -12.53
CA ARG A 367 12.96 -11.93 -12.69
C ARG A 367 13.25 -11.91 -14.18
N THR A 368 13.26 -10.70 -14.69
CA THR A 368 13.51 -10.43 -16.09
C THR A 368 14.57 -9.37 -16.03
N HIS A 369 15.80 -9.87 -15.90
CA HIS A 369 16.86 -9.46 -16.80
C HIS A 369 17.09 -7.96 -16.98
N LEU A 370 17.01 -7.16 -15.92
CA LEU A 370 17.77 -5.91 -15.88
C LEU A 370 19.08 -6.02 -15.10
N THR A 371 19.32 -7.07 -14.29
CA THR A 371 20.51 -7.07 -13.41
C THR A 371 21.06 -8.41 -12.90
N ALA A 372 20.42 -9.56 -13.11
CA ALA A 372 21.04 -10.85 -12.73
C ALA A 372 21.09 -11.79 -13.93
N ALA A 373 22.30 -12.20 -14.31
CA ALA A 373 22.49 -13.26 -15.29
C ALA A 373 21.81 -14.54 -14.78
N PRO A 374 21.13 -15.30 -15.64
CA PRO A 374 20.64 -16.64 -15.27
C PRO A 374 21.80 -17.46 -14.69
N ASN A 375 21.53 -18.27 -13.67
CA ASN A 375 22.52 -19.20 -13.12
C ASN A 375 22.84 -20.26 -14.16
N VAL A 376 23.81 -19.96 -15.03
CA VAL A 376 24.31 -20.85 -16.06
C VAL A 376 25.68 -21.39 -15.68
N PRO A 377 26.05 -22.60 -16.12
CA PRO A 377 27.39 -23.13 -15.88
C PRO A 377 28.50 -22.16 -16.35
N PRO A 378 29.65 -22.10 -15.66
CA PRO A 378 30.79 -21.30 -16.10
C PRO A 378 31.19 -21.67 -17.54
N GLY A 379 31.34 -20.65 -18.41
CA GLY A 379 31.69 -20.85 -19.82
C GLY A 379 30.51 -20.96 -20.80
N THR A 380 29.27 -20.69 -20.35
CA THR A 380 28.10 -20.65 -21.23
C THR A 380 28.24 -19.56 -22.29
N ASP A 381 27.96 -19.91 -23.55
CA ASP A 381 28.03 -18.99 -24.69
C ASP A 381 27.11 -17.76 -24.47
N PRO A 382 27.61 -16.53 -24.65
CA PRO A 382 26.81 -15.31 -24.58
C PRO A 382 25.54 -15.32 -25.44
N ALA A 383 25.54 -15.99 -26.60
CA ALA A 383 24.36 -16.11 -27.46
C ALA A 383 23.28 -16.98 -26.84
N VAL A 384 23.67 -18.09 -26.20
CA VAL A 384 22.75 -18.98 -25.47
C VAL A 384 22.19 -18.27 -24.24
N LEU A 385 23.00 -17.47 -23.56
CA LEU A 385 22.55 -16.63 -22.45
C LEU A 385 21.48 -15.63 -22.91
N ALA A 386 21.71 -14.95 -24.04
CA ALA A 386 20.77 -13.99 -24.60
C ALA A 386 19.45 -14.64 -25.04
N GLU A 387 19.50 -15.85 -25.61
CA GLU A 387 18.32 -16.61 -26.01
C GLU A 387 17.49 -17.09 -24.80
N ILE A 388 18.14 -17.58 -23.75
CA ILE A 388 17.48 -17.93 -22.48
C ILE A 388 16.79 -16.70 -21.90
N MET A 389 17.48 -15.56 -21.85
CA MET A 389 16.92 -14.30 -21.33
C MET A 389 15.73 -13.82 -22.16
N SER A 390 15.79 -13.94 -23.49
CA SER A 390 14.70 -13.56 -24.39
C SER A 390 13.46 -14.45 -24.19
N ARG A 391 13.64 -15.77 -24.09
CA ARG A 391 12.55 -16.73 -23.86
C ARG A 391 11.90 -16.54 -22.48
N GLU A 392 12.71 -16.32 -21.45
CA GLU A 392 12.22 -16.02 -20.09
C GLU A 392 11.50 -14.66 -20.06
N GLN A 393 11.98 -13.67 -20.83
CA GLN A 393 11.31 -12.38 -20.98
C GLN A 393 9.94 -12.49 -21.65
N GLN A 394 9.84 -13.29 -22.69
CA GLN A 394 8.58 -13.56 -23.36
C GLN A 394 7.62 -14.32 -22.42
N ALA A 395 8.08 -15.36 -21.71
CA ALA A 395 7.26 -16.10 -20.76
C ALA A 395 6.76 -15.23 -19.58
N ALA A 396 7.59 -14.33 -19.07
CA ALA A 396 7.20 -13.39 -18.01
C ALA A 396 6.21 -12.32 -18.49
N ALA A 397 6.38 -11.83 -19.74
CA ALA A 397 5.41 -10.94 -20.37
C ALA A 397 4.07 -11.64 -20.60
N GLU A 398 4.09 -12.89 -21.06
CA GLU A 398 2.89 -13.70 -21.26
C GLU A 398 2.19 -14.05 -19.93
N ASP A 399 2.92 -14.40 -18.86
CA ASP A 399 2.33 -14.65 -17.54
C ASP A 399 1.67 -13.39 -16.97
N TYR A 400 2.31 -12.25 -17.17
CA TYR A 400 1.77 -10.94 -16.81
C TYR A 400 0.51 -10.59 -17.61
N GLU A 401 0.49 -10.83 -18.92
CA GLU A 401 -0.71 -10.60 -19.75
C GLU A 401 -1.86 -11.57 -19.43
N LYS A 402 -1.55 -12.79 -18.98
CA LYS A 402 -2.53 -13.80 -18.56
C LYS A 402 -3.19 -13.45 -17.22
N ARG A 403 -2.55 -12.65 -16.37
CA ARG A 403 -3.11 -12.25 -15.07
C ARG A 403 -4.18 -11.17 -15.27
N LYS A 404 -5.42 -11.54 -14.95
CA LYS A 404 -6.53 -10.59 -14.82
C LYS A 404 -6.34 -9.74 -13.57
N GLY A 405 -6.29 -8.43 -13.72
CA GLY A 405 -6.21 -7.43 -12.66
C GLY A 405 -6.94 -6.15 -13.07
N GLU A 406 -7.22 -5.27 -12.11
CA GLU A 406 -8.03 -4.06 -12.30
C GLU A 406 -7.32 -3.09 -13.26
N ARG A 407 -7.84 -3.03 -14.48
CA ARG A 407 -7.45 -2.06 -15.53
C ARG A 407 -8.67 -1.60 -16.32
N LEU A 408 -8.54 -0.50 -17.05
CA LEU A 408 -9.55 -0.06 -18.00
C LEU A 408 -9.81 -1.17 -19.04
N SER A 409 -11.08 -1.52 -19.21
CA SER A 409 -11.52 -2.65 -20.05
C SER A 409 -11.72 -2.27 -21.52
N GLY A 410 -11.88 -0.98 -21.82
CA GLY A 410 -12.41 -0.50 -23.10
C GLY A 410 -13.94 -0.50 -23.18
N ASP A 411 -14.63 -1.20 -22.27
CA ASP A 411 -16.10 -1.20 -22.21
C ASP A 411 -16.61 0.13 -21.67
N LEU A 412 -17.71 0.63 -22.23
CA LEU A 412 -18.32 1.90 -21.83
C LEU A 412 -19.63 1.65 -21.09
N CYS A 413 -19.90 2.45 -20.06
CA CYS A 413 -21.19 2.47 -19.39
C CYS A 413 -22.28 3.02 -20.33
N ASP A 414 -23.36 2.25 -20.54
CA ASP A 414 -24.49 2.65 -21.40
C ASP A 414 -25.18 3.96 -20.98
N VAL A 415 -25.13 4.30 -19.69
CA VAL A 415 -25.78 5.52 -19.14
C VAL A 415 -24.92 6.78 -19.31
N CYS A 416 -23.60 6.69 -19.07
CA CYS A 416 -22.73 7.88 -18.97
C CYS A 416 -21.49 7.85 -19.86
N GLY A 417 -21.33 6.83 -20.70
CA GLY A 417 -20.20 6.66 -21.61
C GLY A 417 -18.84 6.53 -20.91
N THR A 418 -18.83 6.34 -19.59
CA THR A 418 -17.61 6.17 -18.80
C THR A 418 -16.99 4.81 -19.07
N GLU A 419 -15.68 4.79 -19.30
CA GLU A 419 -14.92 3.54 -19.40
C GLU A 419 -14.92 2.75 -18.08
N LEU A 420 -15.21 1.46 -18.18
CA LEU A 420 -15.35 0.54 -17.07
C LEU A 420 -14.02 -0.16 -16.77
N TYR A 421 -13.82 -0.49 -15.49
CA TYR A 421 -12.69 -1.30 -15.07
C TYR A 421 -13.04 -2.79 -15.11
N THR A 422 -12.06 -3.59 -15.47
CA THR A 422 -12.08 -5.04 -15.27
C THR A 422 -12.06 -5.38 -13.77
N ASP A 423 -12.51 -6.59 -13.44
CA ASP A 423 -12.50 -7.06 -12.06
C ASP A 423 -11.05 -7.16 -11.52
N PRO A 424 -10.83 -6.78 -10.24
CA PRO A 424 -9.54 -6.94 -9.59
C PRO A 424 -9.18 -8.41 -9.46
N GLY A 425 -7.91 -8.71 -9.67
CA GLY A 425 -7.37 -10.05 -9.45
C GLY A 425 -7.25 -10.37 -7.95
N PRO A 426 -7.20 -11.65 -7.55
CA PRO A 426 -7.00 -12.02 -6.14
C PRO A 426 -5.75 -11.39 -5.50
N HIS A 427 -4.71 -11.11 -6.30
CA HIS A 427 -3.47 -10.43 -5.89
C HIS A 427 -3.66 -8.95 -5.52
N GLU A 428 -4.76 -8.32 -5.95
CA GLU A 428 -5.09 -6.90 -5.68
C GLU A 428 -6.12 -6.73 -4.57
N LEU A 429 -6.61 -7.84 -4.01
CA LEU A 429 -7.62 -7.87 -2.96
C LEU A 429 -7.01 -8.00 -1.56
N GLY A 430 -5.70 -8.15 -1.43
CA GLY A 430 -5.09 -8.12 -0.12
C GLY A 430 -3.58 -8.03 -0.12
N LEU A 431 -3.07 -7.58 1.02
CA LEU A 431 -1.64 -7.52 1.33
C LEU A 431 -1.34 -8.62 2.35
N PHE A 432 -0.17 -9.23 2.28
CA PHE A 432 0.34 -10.10 3.33
C PHE A 432 0.85 -9.29 4.51
N LEU A 433 -0.04 -8.46 5.03
CA LEU A 433 0.08 -7.65 6.23
C LEU A 433 -1.25 -7.74 6.98
N HIS A 434 -1.18 -8.12 8.25
CA HIS A 434 -2.34 -8.30 9.09
C HIS A 434 -2.14 -7.64 10.44
N ALA A 435 -3.10 -6.82 10.87
CA ALA A 435 -3.18 -6.26 12.21
C ALA A 435 -3.70 -7.33 13.18
N VAL A 436 -2.79 -7.92 13.95
CA VAL A 436 -3.04 -9.12 14.77
C VAL A 436 -3.70 -8.76 16.08
N ALA A 437 -3.13 -7.80 16.80
CA ALA A 437 -3.61 -7.45 18.12
C ALA A 437 -3.38 -5.99 18.45
N TYR A 438 -4.28 -5.46 19.26
CA TYR A 438 -4.13 -4.18 19.93
C TYR A 438 -4.33 -4.44 21.41
N ALA A 439 -3.46 -3.87 22.24
CA ALA A 439 -3.53 -4.01 23.69
C ALA A 439 -3.22 -2.69 24.38
N ASP A 440 -3.87 -2.44 25.50
CA ASP A 440 -3.46 -1.38 26.42
C ASP A 440 -2.13 -1.75 27.07
N LEU A 441 -1.22 -0.77 27.19
CA LEU A 441 0.09 -0.99 27.81
C LEU A 441 0.00 -1.35 29.29
N ASN A 442 -1.08 -0.96 29.99
CA ASN A 442 -1.29 -1.33 31.39
C ASN A 442 -1.99 -2.69 31.54
N GLY A 443 -2.29 -3.38 30.43
CA GLY A 443 -2.91 -4.70 30.44
C GLY A 443 -4.42 -4.71 30.72
N ASN A 444 -5.09 -3.56 30.69
CA ASN A 444 -6.53 -3.49 30.98
C ASN A 444 -7.40 -4.19 29.93
N TRP A 445 -6.96 -4.19 28.67
CA TRP A 445 -7.68 -4.84 27.58
C TRP A 445 -6.71 -5.29 26.49
N LYS A 446 -7.11 -6.34 25.77
CA LYS A 446 -6.40 -6.86 24.61
C LYS A 446 -7.41 -7.47 23.64
N TYR A 447 -7.39 -7.01 22.40
CA TYR A 447 -8.19 -7.57 21.33
C TYR A 447 -7.27 -8.18 20.30
N ARG A 448 -7.57 -9.42 19.91
CA ARG A 448 -6.73 -10.23 19.02
C ARG A 448 -7.60 -10.86 17.94
N SER A 449 -7.11 -10.82 16.72
CA SER A 449 -7.64 -11.56 15.59
C SER A 449 -6.90 -12.91 15.45
N LYS A 450 -7.45 -13.84 14.65
CA LYS A 450 -6.80 -15.14 14.40
C LYS A 450 -5.50 -14.96 13.58
N MET A 451 -4.77 -16.04 13.29
CA MET A 451 -3.73 -16.01 12.26
C MET A 451 -4.36 -15.90 10.86
N PRO A 452 -3.82 -15.11 9.93
CA PRO A 452 -4.26 -15.13 8.53
C PRO A 452 -3.82 -16.44 7.84
N THR A 453 -4.61 -16.94 6.87
CA THR A 453 -4.35 -18.24 6.24
C THR A 453 -3.01 -18.31 5.51
N TRP A 454 -2.60 -17.21 4.85
CA TRP A 454 -1.28 -17.09 4.21
C TRP A 454 -0.10 -17.06 5.19
N GLY A 455 -0.37 -16.88 6.49
CA GLY A 455 0.65 -16.87 7.54
C GLY A 455 0.87 -18.24 8.18
N LEU A 456 -0.02 -19.20 7.93
CA LEU A 456 0.09 -20.57 8.41
C LEU A 456 1.22 -21.32 7.68
N PRO A 457 1.84 -22.33 8.33
CA PRO A 457 2.84 -23.14 7.68
C PRO A 457 2.29 -23.87 6.44
N PRO A 458 3.09 -23.99 5.37
CA PRO A 458 2.81 -24.89 4.27
C PRO A 458 2.62 -26.33 4.75
N LYS A 459 1.89 -27.13 3.96
CA LYS A 459 1.66 -28.54 4.27
C LYS A 459 3.00 -29.29 4.38
N GLY A 460 3.21 -29.96 5.51
CA GLY A 460 4.42 -30.72 5.78
C GLY A 460 5.61 -29.90 6.28
N MET A 461 5.45 -28.58 6.48
CA MET A 461 6.44 -27.74 7.13
C MET A 461 5.98 -27.35 8.54
N GLU A 462 6.93 -27.15 9.44
CA GLU A 462 6.65 -26.62 10.79
C GLU A 462 6.63 -25.09 10.77
N GLY A 463 5.77 -24.49 11.60
CA GLY A 463 5.68 -23.03 11.72
C GLY A 463 4.54 -22.55 12.62
N PRO A 464 4.39 -21.23 12.80
CA PRO A 464 3.41 -20.66 13.71
C PRO A 464 1.98 -20.87 13.22
N GLN A 465 1.11 -21.43 14.07
CA GLN A 465 -0.34 -21.47 13.84
C GLN A 465 -1.05 -20.24 14.38
N GLU A 466 -0.41 -19.52 15.29
CA GLU A 466 -0.82 -18.24 15.84
C GLU A 466 0.38 -17.31 15.99
N VAL A 467 0.11 -16.01 16.08
CA VAL A 467 1.15 -15.03 16.37
C VAL A 467 1.35 -14.99 17.88
N PRO A 468 2.53 -15.40 18.39
CA PRO A 468 2.80 -15.37 19.82
C PRO A 468 2.80 -13.93 20.33
N ASP A 469 2.52 -13.75 21.62
CA ASP A 469 2.66 -12.46 22.28
C ASP A 469 4.08 -11.90 22.11
N TRP A 470 4.17 -10.59 21.92
CA TRP A 470 5.48 -9.95 21.80
C TRP A 470 6.22 -9.99 23.14
N VAL A 471 7.20 -10.88 23.26
CA VAL A 471 8.13 -10.91 24.40
C VAL A 471 9.25 -9.90 24.17
N THR A 472 9.45 -8.96 25.08
CA THR A 472 10.59 -8.03 25.06
C THR A 472 11.85 -8.73 25.57
N GLY A 473 12.91 -8.75 24.77
CA GLY A 473 14.24 -9.16 25.19
C GLY A 473 15.08 -7.98 25.70
N PRO A 474 16.30 -8.22 26.20
CA PRO A 474 17.22 -7.15 26.56
C PRO A 474 17.62 -6.34 25.32
N GLU A 475 17.67 -5.00 25.45
CA GLU A 475 17.98 -4.10 24.32
C GLU A 475 19.38 -4.36 23.72
N SER A 476 20.31 -4.93 24.51
CA SER A 476 21.64 -5.32 24.06
C SER A 476 21.66 -6.45 23.01
N GLU A 477 20.56 -7.19 22.88
CA GLU A 477 20.40 -8.26 21.87
C GLU A 477 19.65 -7.79 20.61
N GLU A 478 19.25 -6.51 20.55
CA GLU A 478 18.54 -5.94 19.42
C GLU A 478 19.50 -5.52 18.30
N ILE A 479 19.18 -5.90 17.06
CA ILE A 479 19.91 -5.50 15.86
C ILE A 479 19.28 -4.22 15.32
N ILE A 480 19.95 -3.08 15.51
CA ILE A 480 19.41 -1.75 15.19
C ILE A 480 19.89 -1.25 13.82
N TYR A 481 18.95 -0.90 12.96
CA TYR A 481 19.13 -0.21 11.67
C TYR A 481 18.54 1.21 11.77
N GLY A 482 19.39 2.21 11.98
CA GLY A 482 18.93 3.58 12.23
C GLY A 482 20.04 4.57 12.53
N HIS A 483 19.66 5.81 12.87
CA HIS A 483 20.59 6.77 13.45
C HIS A 483 20.93 6.33 14.88
N GLY A 484 22.03 5.60 15.05
CA GLY A 484 22.55 5.31 16.39
C GLY A 484 22.94 6.62 17.08
N THR A 485 22.51 6.80 18.34
CA THR A 485 23.16 7.73 19.26
C THR A 485 24.53 7.17 19.61
N VAL A 486 25.58 7.96 19.38
CA VAL A 486 26.92 7.68 19.90
C VAL A 486 26.82 7.66 21.43
N PRO A 487 27.27 6.60 22.13
CA PRO A 487 27.37 6.62 23.59
C PRO A 487 28.25 7.80 24.01
N PRO A 488 27.90 8.55 25.07
CA PRO A 488 28.67 9.71 25.53
C PRO A 488 30.14 9.40 25.92
N GLU A 489 30.52 8.13 25.92
CA GLU A 489 31.88 7.65 26.22
C GLU A 489 32.83 7.63 25.01
N ILE A 490 32.35 7.92 23.79
CA ILE A 490 33.21 8.15 22.62
C ILE A 490 33.38 9.66 22.48
N GLY A 491 34.41 10.15 23.16
CA GLY A 491 34.71 11.56 23.37
C GLY A 491 34.80 12.39 22.08
N THR A 492 34.29 13.60 22.18
CA THR A 492 34.74 14.73 21.38
C THR A 492 36.25 14.92 21.61
N GLU A 493 37.06 14.71 20.58
CA GLU A 493 38.42 15.25 20.56
C GLU A 493 38.32 16.78 20.47
N ASP A 494 38.33 17.42 21.63
CA ASP A 494 38.79 18.79 21.83
C ASP A 494 39.01 18.99 23.34
N ASP A 495 40.14 18.47 23.85
CA ASP A 495 40.70 18.93 25.13
C ASP A 495 42.25 18.90 25.09
N PRO A 496 42.93 19.91 25.65
CA PRO A 496 44.37 20.16 25.49
C PRO A 496 45.25 19.24 26.37
N PRO A 497 46.59 19.23 26.18
CA PRO A 497 47.42 18.14 26.66
C PRO A 497 47.82 18.36 28.13
N ASN A 498 47.38 17.47 29.04
CA ASN A 498 48.23 17.16 30.19
C ASN A 498 47.95 15.82 30.90
N SER A 499 49.07 15.18 31.26
CA SER A 499 49.31 14.18 32.32
C SER A 499 48.56 12.84 32.30
N GLY A 500 49.33 11.78 32.00
CA GLY A 500 49.57 10.70 32.98
C GLY A 500 48.69 9.45 32.90
N ASN A 501 49.32 8.35 32.45
CA ASN A 501 48.93 6.94 32.67
C ASN A 501 47.58 6.45 32.10
N ARG A 502 47.62 5.87 30.89
CA ARG A 502 46.62 4.87 30.45
C ARG A 502 47.29 3.51 30.24
N ARG A 503 46.89 2.52 31.05
CA ARG A 503 47.07 1.09 30.78
C ARG A 503 46.39 0.75 29.45
N LYS A 504 47.13 0.13 28.53
CA LYS A 504 46.58 -0.50 27.32
C LYS A 504 45.56 -1.57 27.74
N LYS A 505 44.27 -1.39 27.39
CA LYS A 505 43.30 -2.49 27.35
C LYS A 505 43.45 -3.23 26.01
N ASN A 506 43.33 -4.56 26.06
CA ASN A 506 43.48 -5.47 24.93
C ASN A 506 42.38 -5.27 23.87
N PRO A 507 42.65 -5.54 22.58
CA PRO A 507 41.73 -5.34 21.45
C PRO A 507 40.65 -6.44 21.33
N GLY A 508 40.12 -6.93 22.46
CA GLY A 508 39.15 -8.03 22.50
C GLY A 508 37.75 -7.65 22.99
N ASP A 509 37.46 -6.36 23.18
CA ASP A 509 36.28 -5.91 23.96
C ASP A 509 35.52 -4.74 23.31
N LEU A 510 35.57 -4.63 21.98
CA LEU A 510 34.84 -3.59 21.23
C LEU A 510 33.58 -4.18 20.60
N GLY A 511 32.43 -3.89 21.22
CA GLY A 511 31.11 -4.06 20.63
C GLY A 511 30.91 -3.18 19.38
N HIS A 512 29.97 -3.61 18.54
CA HIS A 512 29.59 -3.07 17.23
C HIS A 512 29.67 -1.54 17.10
N VAL A 513 30.38 -1.04 16.08
CA VAL A 513 30.43 0.38 15.70
C VAL A 513 29.86 0.58 14.30
N LEU A 514 28.95 1.55 14.17
CA LEU A 514 28.27 1.95 12.95
C LEU A 514 29.19 2.83 12.08
N LEU A 515 29.35 2.51 10.79
CA LEU A 515 29.97 3.40 9.80
C LEU A 515 28.92 3.90 8.79
N ARG A 516 28.84 5.21 8.58
CA ARG A 516 27.99 5.82 7.54
C ARG A 516 28.47 5.37 6.15
N GLY A 517 27.53 4.91 5.32
CA GLY A 517 27.76 4.70 3.88
C GLY A 517 28.17 3.28 3.47
N VAL A 518 28.18 2.30 4.38
CA VAL A 518 28.44 0.90 4.03
C VAL A 518 27.39 0.03 4.72
N GLY A 519 26.69 -0.81 3.94
CA GLY A 519 25.77 -1.80 4.49
C GLY A 519 26.47 -2.81 5.42
N TYR A 520 25.66 -3.61 6.14
CA TYR A 520 26.01 -4.75 7.02
C TYR A 520 27.50 -4.99 7.30
N VAL A 521 27.92 -4.83 8.56
CA VAL A 521 29.17 -5.44 9.06
C VAL A 521 28.85 -6.31 10.27
N ASN A 522 28.94 -7.63 10.10
CA ASN A 522 29.00 -8.58 11.19
C ASN A 522 30.47 -8.85 11.50
N ILE A 523 30.99 -8.36 12.63
CA ILE A 523 32.40 -8.57 13.02
C ILE A 523 32.57 -9.79 13.94
N SER A 524 31.55 -10.62 14.12
CA SER A 524 31.61 -11.77 15.05
C SER A 524 31.98 -13.11 14.41
N GLN A 525 32.21 -13.18 13.09
CA GLN A 525 32.72 -14.39 12.44
C GLN A 525 33.73 -14.03 11.34
N ASN A 526 34.98 -14.51 11.51
CA ASN A 526 35.99 -14.51 10.46
C ASN A 526 35.50 -15.37 9.29
N ASP A 527 35.24 -14.76 8.15
CA ASP A 527 35.12 -15.46 6.87
C ASP A 527 36.22 -14.91 5.94
N PRO A 528 37.27 -15.68 5.62
CA PRO A 528 38.42 -15.19 4.86
C PRO A 528 38.16 -15.36 3.37
N ALA A 529 37.44 -14.42 2.76
CA ALA A 529 37.47 -14.22 1.32
C ALA A 529 37.31 -12.73 1.04
N PHE A 530 38.07 -12.23 0.06
CA PHE A 530 38.26 -10.81 -0.31
C PHE A 530 39.39 -10.08 0.44
N GLY A 531 40.61 -10.52 0.15
CA GLY A 531 41.80 -9.68 0.23
C GLY A 531 41.84 -8.70 -0.95
N GLY A 532 42.26 -7.47 -0.66
CA GLY A 532 42.04 -6.28 -1.49
C GLY A 532 43.05 -6.04 -2.60
N ASN A 533 42.89 -4.87 -3.24
CA ASN A 533 43.97 -4.20 -3.92
C ASN A 533 43.77 -2.69 -3.81
N GLU A 534 44.61 -2.06 -3.00
CA GLU A 534 44.80 -0.61 -2.97
C GLU A 534 45.72 -0.17 -4.11
N SER A 535 45.48 1.06 -4.51
CA SER A 535 46.14 1.89 -5.52
C SER A 535 47.65 2.10 -5.34
N SER A 536 48.34 2.30 -6.46
CA SER A 536 49.49 3.20 -6.51
C SER A 536 49.56 3.94 -7.85
N GLN A 537 49.64 5.27 -7.75
CA GLN A 537 49.98 6.20 -8.83
C GLN A 537 51.51 6.27 -9.04
N GLN A 538 51.86 6.81 -10.21
CA GLN A 538 53.07 7.53 -10.61
C GLN A 538 54.12 6.79 -11.45
N GLY A 539 54.49 7.46 -12.56
CA GLY A 539 55.89 7.52 -12.98
C GLY A 539 56.21 6.92 -14.35
N THR A 540 55.78 7.55 -15.44
CA THR A 540 56.42 7.37 -16.75
C THR A 540 57.71 8.19 -16.80
N THR A 541 58.86 7.52 -16.82
CA THR A 541 60.12 8.06 -17.36
C THR A 541 60.91 6.95 -18.02
N GLU A 542 61.28 7.20 -19.27
CA GLU A 542 62.15 6.41 -20.15
C GLU A 542 63.52 6.14 -19.51
N SER A 543 64.09 4.96 -19.77
CA SER A 543 65.51 4.83 -20.12
C SER A 543 65.82 3.42 -20.64
N ALA A 544 66.82 3.39 -21.51
CA ALA A 544 67.07 2.36 -22.50
C ALA A 544 67.99 1.24 -22.03
N SER A 545 67.87 0.11 -22.76
CA SER A 545 68.95 -0.72 -23.28
C SER A 545 70.06 -1.26 -22.35
N SER A 546 70.12 -2.60 -22.35
CA SER A 546 71.28 -3.41 -22.78
C SER A 546 72.10 -4.16 -21.72
N THR A 547 72.32 -5.43 -22.08
CA THR A 547 73.50 -6.29 -21.89
C THR A 547 73.78 -6.90 -20.50
N THR A 548 73.48 -8.21 -20.43
CA THR A 548 74.37 -9.30 -19.99
C THR A 548 75.65 -8.91 -19.25
N ASN A 549 75.74 -9.24 -17.96
CA ASN A 549 76.44 -10.44 -17.46
C ASN A 549 76.13 -10.65 -15.97
#